data_AF-A0AAV7GWV8-F1
#
_entry.id   AF-A0AAV7GWV8-F1
#
_cell.length_a   1.000
_cell.length_b   1.000
_cell.length_c   1.000
_cell.angle_alpha   90.00
_cell.angle_beta   90.00
_cell.angle_gamma   90.00
#
_symmetry.space_group_name_H-M   'P 1'
#
loop_
_entity.id
_entity.type
_entity.pdbx_description
1 polymer ?
#
loop_
_entity_poly.entity_id
_entity_poly.type
_entity_poly.pdbx_seq_one_letter_code
_entity_poly.pdbx_strand_id
1 'polypeptide(L)'
;MEQQNHLLRLTIIVICRALSSVPKQINEIKDFLLTARRKDARSVKIKRSKGVVKFKVRCSRYLYTLCVFDSEKADKLKQSLPPGLSVQDL
;
A
#
# COMPACT_ATOMS: atom_id res chain seq x y z
N MET A 1 17.99 9.05 24.32
CA MET A 1 17.55 8.28 23.13
C MET A 1 16.06 7.89 23.16
N GLU A 2 15.28 8.23 24.19
CA GLU A 2 13.83 7.93 24.25
C GLU A 2 12.90 9.05 23.77
N GLN A 3 13.35 10.31 23.76
CA GLN A 3 12.47 11.47 23.47
C GLN A 3 12.02 11.55 21.98
N GLN A 4 12.77 10.99 21.02
CA GLN A 4 12.39 11.01 19.60
C GLN A 4 11.33 9.97 19.20
N ASN A 5 11.09 8.95 20.03
CA ASN A 5 10.06 7.95 19.77
C ASN A 5 8.66 8.37 20.28
N HIS A 6 8.59 9.32 21.22
CA HIS A 6 7.32 9.81 21.73
C HIS A 6 6.63 10.80 20.76
N LEU A 7 7.42 11.63 20.06
CA LEU A 7 6.88 12.58 19.07
C LEU A 7 6.39 11.89 17.78
N LEU A 8 7.02 10.76 17.41
CA LEU A 8 6.55 9.90 16.32
C LEU A 8 5.24 9.17 16.67
N ARG A 9 4.97 8.87 17.94
CA ARG A 9 3.67 8.32 18.36
C ARG A 9 2.53 9.35 18.32
N LEU A 10 2.82 10.62 18.60
CA LEU A 10 1.82 11.70 18.58
C LEU A 10 1.41 12.14 17.17
N THR A 11 2.32 12.09 16.19
CA THR A 11 1.97 12.44 14.80
C THR A 11 1.17 11.33 14.09
N ILE A 12 1.31 10.08 14.54
CA ILE A 12 0.59 8.92 13.99
C ILE A 12 -0.92 8.97 14.33
N ILE A 13 -1.33 9.70 15.37
CA ILE A 13 -2.73 9.79 15.82
C ILE A 13 -3.58 10.69 14.91
N VAL A 14 -2.98 11.58 14.10
CA VAL A 14 -3.73 12.51 13.22
C VAL A 14 -4.23 11.85 11.91
N ILE A 15 -3.86 10.60 11.61
CA ILE A 15 -4.40 9.84 10.47
C ILE A 15 -5.50 8.84 10.90
N CYS A 16 -6.28 9.20 11.91
CA CYS A 16 -7.44 8.46 12.42
C CYS A 16 -8.68 8.46 11.49
N ARG A 17 -8.55 8.38 10.15
CA ARG A 17 -9.73 8.53 9.27
C ARG A 17 -9.85 7.58 8.07
N ALA A 18 -9.54 6.30 8.25
CA ALA A 18 -9.96 5.27 7.27
C ALA A 18 -10.24 3.91 7.92
N LEU A 19 -10.96 3.89 9.05
CA LEU A 19 -11.42 2.68 9.70
C LEU A 19 -12.64 2.10 8.94
N SER A 20 -12.45 0.93 8.32
CA SER A 20 -13.42 -0.19 8.18
C SER A 20 -13.22 -1.07 6.94
N SER A 21 -12.14 -0.94 6.16
CA SER A 21 -11.83 -2.00 5.20
C SER A 21 -11.12 -3.13 5.90
N VAL A 22 -11.78 -4.28 5.98
CA VAL A 22 -11.13 -5.54 6.37
C VAL A 22 -9.90 -5.74 5.46
N PRO A 23 -8.69 -5.90 6.02
CA PRO A 23 -7.50 -6.11 5.21
C PRO A 23 -7.57 -7.48 4.54
N LYS A 24 -7.20 -7.55 3.26
CA LYS A 24 -7.00 -8.81 2.54
C LYS A 24 -5.58 -8.87 2.01
N GLN A 25 -4.91 -9.99 2.24
CA GLN A 25 -3.59 -10.24 1.70
C GLN A 25 -3.70 -10.87 0.31
N ILE A 26 -2.87 -10.42 -0.61
CA ILE A 26 -2.65 -11.06 -1.91
C ILE A 26 -1.25 -11.67 -1.89
N ASN A 27 -1.15 -12.94 -2.26
CA ASN A 27 0.13 -13.65 -2.31
C ASN A 27 0.76 -13.61 -3.71
N GLU A 28 -0.07 -13.55 -4.76
CA GLU A 28 0.39 -13.57 -6.15
C GLU A 28 0.36 -12.20 -6.83
N ILE A 29 1.37 -11.95 -7.65
CA ILE A 29 1.48 -10.72 -8.45
C ILE A 29 0.36 -10.62 -9.49
N LYS A 30 -0.07 -11.76 -10.05
CA LYS A 30 -1.14 -11.80 -11.07
C LYS A 30 -2.44 -11.24 -10.52
N ASP A 31 -2.86 -11.71 -9.34
CA ASP A 31 -4.06 -11.26 -8.65
C ASP A 31 -3.98 -9.77 -8.27
N PHE A 32 -2.78 -9.29 -7.93
CA PHE A 32 -2.55 -7.88 -7.67
C PHE A 32 -2.79 -7.01 -8.91
N LEU A 33 -2.24 -7.39 -10.06
CA LEU A 33 -2.43 -6.65 -11.31
C LEU A 33 -3.90 -6.66 -11.77
N LEU A 34 -4.59 -7.78 -11.60
CA LEU A 34 -6.03 -7.86 -11.83
C LEU A 34 -6.78 -6.90 -10.90
N THR A 35 -6.43 -6.87 -9.62
CA THR A 35 -7.07 -6.00 -8.63
C THR A 35 -6.84 -4.51 -8.92
N ALA A 36 -5.64 -4.14 -9.32
CA ALA A 36 -5.29 -2.76 -9.67
C ALA A 36 -6.00 -2.23 -10.91
N ARG A 37 -6.40 -3.12 -11.84
CA ARG A 37 -7.14 -2.76 -13.06
C ARG A 37 -8.66 -2.72 -12.87
N ARG A 38 -9.19 -3.18 -11.74
CA ARG A 38 -10.64 -3.16 -11.51
C ARG A 38 -11.15 -1.72 -11.37
N LYS A 39 -12.36 -1.48 -11.88
CA LYS A 39 -13.07 -0.19 -11.79
C LYS A 39 -13.29 0.34 -10.38
N ASP A 40 -13.23 -0.52 -9.37
CA ASP A 40 -13.41 -0.15 -7.95
C ASP A 40 -12.11 0.22 -7.24
N ALA A 41 -10.95 0.06 -7.89
CA ALA A 41 -9.67 0.50 -7.37
C ALA A 41 -9.57 2.03 -7.47
N ARG A 42 -9.42 2.70 -6.32
CA ARG A 42 -9.40 4.16 -6.22
C ARG A 42 -7.98 4.71 -6.14
N SER A 43 -7.12 4.05 -5.38
CA SER A 43 -5.76 4.53 -5.11
C SER A 43 -4.86 3.38 -4.67
N VAL A 44 -3.57 3.50 -4.97
CA VAL A 44 -2.54 2.59 -4.48
C VAL A 44 -1.59 3.36 -3.58
N LYS A 45 -1.39 2.86 -2.36
CA LYS A 45 -0.38 3.37 -1.44
C LYS A 45 0.81 2.42 -1.43
N ILE A 46 1.98 2.92 -1.80
CA ILE A 46 3.22 2.15 -1.80
C ILE A 46 3.96 2.49 -0.52
N LYS A 47 4.02 1.54 0.42
CA LYS A 47 4.76 1.70 1.68
C LYS A 47 6.10 1.00 1.52
N ARG A 48 7.21 1.73 1.63
CA ARG A 48 8.54 1.12 1.76
C ARG A 48 8.89 0.96 3.24
N SER A 49 9.47 -0.18 3.59
CA SER A 49 10.02 -0.50 4.90
C SER A 49 11.36 -1.22 4.69
N LYS A 50 12.17 -1.37 5.76
CA LYS A 50 13.51 -1.97 5.68
C LYS A 50 13.43 -3.38 5.06
N GLY A 51 13.77 -3.50 3.77
CA GLY A 51 13.75 -4.77 3.01
C GLY A 51 12.38 -5.27 2.54
N VAL A 52 11.30 -4.50 2.71
CA VAL A 52 9.96 -4.92 2.24
C VAL A 52 9.20 -3.74 1.68
N VAL A 53 8.65 -3.91 0.48
CA VAL A 53 7.72 -2.97 -0.15
C VAL A 53 6.31 -3.55 -0.09
N LYS A 54 5.37 -2.76 0.43
CA LYS A 54 3.95 -3.16 0.52
C LYS A 54 3.12 -2.29 -0.41
N PHE A 55 2.48 -2.92 -1.39
CA PHE A 55 1.51 -2.28 -2.26
C PHE A 55 0.12 -2.42 -1.66
N LYS A 56 -0.49 -1.31 -1.28
CA LYS A 56 -1.81 -1.27 -0.65
C LYS A 56 -2.83 -0.66 -1.60
N VAL A 57 -3.65 -1.50 -2.24
CA VAL A 57 -4.72 -1.05 -3.15
C VAL A 57 -6.00 -0.80 -2.36
N ARG A 58 -6.53 0.42 -2.46
CA ARG A 58 -7.83 0.78 -1.90
C ARG A 58 -8.93 0.44 -2.91
N CYS A 59 -9.72 -0.58 -2.60
CA CYS A 59 -10.95 -0.90 -3.31
C CYS A 59 -12.17 -0.40 -2.53
N SER A 60 -13.39 -0.62 -3.04
CA SER A 60 -14.62 -0.19 -2.36
C SER A 60 -14.73 -0.79 -0.94
N ARG A 61 -14.62 -2.12 -0.80
CA ARG A 61 -14.85 -2.83 0.47
C ARG A 61 -13.58 -3.18 1.24
N TYR A 62 -12.54 -3.61 0.54
CA TYR A 62 -11.33 -4.17 1.14
C TYR A 62 -10.09 -3.32 0.81
N LEU A 63 -9.08 -3.45 1.67
CA LEU A 63 -7.73 -2.97 1.40
C LEU A 63 -6.89 -4.19 1.05
N TYR A 64 -6.46 -4.28 -0.21
CA TYR A 64 -5.62 -5.37 -0.67
C TYR A 64 -4.16 -5.01 -0.45
N THR A 65 -3.40 -5.91 0.18
CA THR A 65 -1.96 -5.70 0.41
C THR A 65 -1.17 -6.82 -0.25
N LEU A 66 -0.24 -6.44 -1.14
CA LEU A 66 0.82 -7.30 -1.64
C LEU A 66 2.13 -6.93 -0.95
N CYS A 67 2.81 -7.91 -0.36
CA CYS A 67 4.13 -7.76 0.22
C CYS A 67 5.18 -8.28 -0.76
N VAL A 68 6.15 -7.44 -1.10
CA VAL A 68 7.27 -7.80 -1.98
C VAL A 68 8.57 -7.55 -1.22
N PHE A 69 9.43 -8.57 -1.14
CA PHE A 69 10.72 -8.50 -0.43
C PHE A 69 11.85 -7.93 -1.32
N ASP A 70 11.70 -8.06 -2.63
CA ASP A 70 12.69 -7.63 -3.62
C ASP A 70 12.36 -6.21 -4.14
N SER A 71 13.27 -5.27 -3.92
CA SER A 71 13.10 -3.87 -4.31
C SER A 71 13.06 -3.68 -5.83
N GLU A 72 13.88 -4.43 -6.58
CA GLU A 72 13.94 -4.29 -8.04
C GLU A 72 12.64 -4.78 -8.69
N LYS A 73 12.10 -5.89 -8.19
CA LYS A 73 10.77 -6.37 -8.61
C LYS A 73 9.67 -5.37 -8.25
N ALA A 74 9.77 -4.74 -7.07
CA ALA A 74 8.80 -3.73 -6.66
C ALA A 74 8.81 -2.51 -7.60
N ASP A 75 9.98 -2.03 -8.03
CA ASP A 75 10.05 -0.87 -8.93
C ASP A 75 9.52 -1.20 -10.34
N LYS A 76 9.76 -2.41 -10.86
CA LYS A 76 9.12 -2.92 -12.09
C LYS A 76 7.60 -3.00 -11.94
N LEU A 77 7.10 -3.43 -10.78
CA LEU A 77 5.67 -3.48 -10.49
C LEU A 77 5.06 -2.09 -10.44
N LYS A 78 5.77 -1.09 -9.87
CA LYS A 78 5.32 0.30 -9.86
C LYS A 78 5.12 0.84 -11.28
N GLN A 79 6.01 0.50 -12.21
CA GLN A 79 5.89 0.88 -13.63
C GLN A 79 4.75 0.17 -14.37
N SER A 80 4.38 -1.03 -13.92
CA SER A 80 3.30 -1.83 -14.53
C SER A 80 1.89 -1.38 -14.14
N LEU A 81 1.78 -0.42 -13.22
CA LEU A 81 0.49 0.11 -12.78
C LEU A 81 -0.14 1.01 -13.86
N PRO A 82 -1.48 0.99 -13.99
CA PRO A 82 -2.17 1.83 -14.96
C PRO A 82 -2.00 3.32 -14.60
N PRO A 83 -1.68 4.21 -15.57
CA PRO A 83 -1.38 5.63 -15.32
C PRO A 83 -2.59 6.45 -14.83
N GLY A 84 -3.81 5.91 -14.93
CA GLY A 84 -5.03 6.55 -14.41
C GLY A 84 -5.32 6.30 -12.93
N LEU A 85 -4.49 5.49 -12.24
CA LEU A 85 -4.68 5.14 -10.84
C LEU A 85 -3.84 6.06 -9.95
N SER A 86 -4.45 6.68 -8.94
CA SER A 86 -3.72 7.58 -8.02
C SER A 86 -2.72 6.78 -7.19
N VAL A 87 -1.42 7.01 -7.42
CA VAL A 87 -0.32 6.39 -6.67
C VAL A 87 0.21 7.37 -5.63
N GLN A 88 0.27 6.93 -4.38
CA GLN A 88 0.86 7.67 -3.26
C GLN A 88 2.01 6.86 -2.66
N ASP A 89 3.21 7.44 -2.60
CA ASP A 89 4.36 6.87 -1.91
C ASP A 89 4.36 7.28 -0.42
N LEU A 90 4.61 6.32 0.49
CA LEU A 90 4.50 6.49 1.96
C LEU A 90 5.64 5.81 2.75
#